data_AF-A0A3N5EJH9-F1
#
_entry.id   AF-A0A3N5EJH9-F1
#
_cell.length_a   1.000
_cell.length_b   1.000
_cell.length_c   1.000
_cell.angle_alpha   90.00
_cell.angle_beta   90.00
_cell.angle_gamma   90.00
#
_symmetry.space_group_name_H-M   'P 1'
#
loop_
_entity.id
_entity.type
_entity.pdbx_description
1 polymer ?
#
loop_
_entity_poly.entity_id
_entity_poly.type
_entity_poly.pdbx_seq_one_letter_code
_entity_poly.pdbx_strand_id
1 'polypeptide(L)'
;MKTTHNDRALVNFSSPDPITNHIVVSRVLPDHSVEPIGIIYPDFGNEEISAMYASTDNQGAMLFPPTSDFIDLENRFERYAKELAEKSFMEDMNRKANEFGGREESIKGLRRFKLNLEVKLLSR
;
A
#
# COMPACT_ATOMS: atom_id res chain seq x y z
N MET A 1 30.71 -11.40 20.77
CA MET A 1 30.56 -10.36 19.72
C MET A 1 29.15 -10.46 19.18
N LYS A 2 28.34 -9.40 19.31
CA LYS A 2 27.02 -9.33 18.66
C LYS A 2 27.27 -9.06 17.18
N THR A 3 27.03 -10.05 16.32
CA THR A 3 26.95 -9.83 14.88
C THR A 3 25.64 -9.09 14.61
N THR A 4 25.73 -7.78 14.42
CA THR A 4 24.69 -7.00 13.74
C THR A 4 24.53 -7.63 12.36
N HIS A 5 23.51 -8.47 12.19
CA HIS A 5 23.09 -8.91 10.86
C HIS A 5 22.83 -7.65 10.06
N ASN A 6 23.56 -7.50 8.95
CA ASN A 6 23.37 -6.44 8.00
C ASN A 6 22.03 -6.77 7.32
N ASP A 7 20.93 -6.21 7.81
CA ASP A 7 19.56 -6.34 7.27
C ASP A 7 19.43 -5.64 5.89
N ARG A 8 20.41 -5.82 5.01
CA ARG A 8 20.29 -5.44 3.61
C ARG A 8 19.37 -6.48 2.99
N ALA A 9 18.12 -6.09 2.75
CA ALA A 9 17.18 -6.91 1.99
C ALA A 9 17.89 -7.41 0.71
N LEU A 10 17.97 -8.73 0.55
CA LEU A 10 18.63 -9.33 -0.60
C LEU A 10 17.78 -9.03 -1.83
N VAL A 11 18.35 -8.27 -2.77
CA VAL A 11 17.73 -7.97 -4.06
C VAL A 11 18.19 -9.00 -5.08
N ASN A 12 17.23 -9.60 -5.78
CA ASN A 12 17.43 -10.55 -6.85
C ASN A 12 17.04 -9.92 -8.20
N PHE A 13 17.72 -10.35 -9.25
CA PHE A 13 17.47 -9.92 -10.62
C PHE A 13 17.16 -11.15 -11.47
N SER A 14 16.11 -11.09 -12.28
CA SER A 14 15.84 -12.14 -13.26
C SER A 14 16.84 -12.08 -14.42
N SER A 15 16.91 -13.15 -15.21
CA SER A 15 17.43 -13.02 -16.56
C SER A 15 16.50 -12.15 -17.42
N PRO A 16 17.01 -11.46 -18.45
CA PRO A 16 16.18 -10.74 -19.41
C PRO A 16 15.15 -11.66 -20.05
N ASP A 17 13.89 -11.26 -20.05
CA ASP A 17 12.83 -12.01 -20.72
C ASP A 17 13.06 -12.00 -22.25
N PRO A 18 13.01 -13.14 -22.94
CA PRO A 18 13.38 -13.21 -24.36
C PRO A 18 12.40 -12.47 -25.29
N ILE A 19 11.19 -12.13 -24.84
CA ILE A 19 10.16 -11.47 -25.65
C ILE A 19 10.18 -9.97 -25.41
N THR A 20 10.20 -9.57 -24.14
CA THR A 20 10.07 -8.18 -23.68
C THR A 20 11.40 -7.55 -23.33
N ASN A 21 12.45 -8.36 -23.17
CA ASN A 21 13.81 -7.97 -22.83
C ASN A 21 13.95 -7.25 -21.49
N HIS A 22 12.91 -7.30 -20.65
CA HIS A 22 12.95 -6.68 -19.33
C HIS A 22 13.61 -7.58 -18.29
N ILE A 23 14.15 -6.96 -17.25
CA ILE A 23 14.69 -7.64 -16.08
C ILE A 23 13.80 -7.32 -14.89
N VAL A 24 13.24 -8.34 -14.25
CA VAL A 24 12.45 -8.18 -13.03
C VAL A 24 13.39 -8.06 -11.84
N VAL A 25 13.17 -7.03 -11.03
CA VAL A 25 13.86 -6.79 -9.77
C VAL A 25 12.94 -7.24 -8.65
N SER A 26 13.43 -8.11 -7.77
CA SER A 26 12.66 -8.63 -6.64
C SER A 26 13.45 -8.54 -5.35
N ARG A 27 12.76 -8.40 -4.20
CA ARG A 27 13.38 -8.51 -2.88
C ARG A 27 13.00 -9.83 -2.22
N VAL A 28 13.92 -10.38 -1.44
CA VAL A 28 13.64 -11.50 -0.53
C VAL A 28 13.25 -10.93 0.83
N LEU A 29 12.07 -11.29 1.30
CA LEU A 29 11.55 -10.88 2.61
C LEU A 29 12.09 -11.79 3.73
N PRO A 30 11.97 -11.38 5.01
CA PRO A 30 12.46 -12.18 6.15
C PRO A 30 11.80 -13.57 6.29
N ASP A 31 10.61 -13.76 5.71
CA ASP A 31 9.91 -15.04 5.63
C ASP A 31 10.36 -15.92 4.44
N HIS A 32 11.41 -15.50 3.73
CA HIS A 32 11.93 -16.08 2.49
C HIS A 32 10.99 -15.99 1.28
N SER A 33 9.90 -15.25 1.36
CA SER A 33 9.08 -14.94 0.18
C SER A 33 9.80 -13.95 -0.74
N VAL A 34 9.44 -13.99 -2.03
CA VAL A 34 10.01 -13.14 -3.07
C VAL A 34 8.92 -12.19 -3.56
N GLU A 35 9.21 -10.89 -3.52
CA GLU A 35 8.28 -9.84 -3.92
C GLU A 35 8.88 -9.01 -5.06
N PRO A 36 8.16 -8.81 -6.19
CA PRO A 36 8.61 -7.91 -7.23
C PRO A 36 8.58 -6.45 -6.73
N ILE A 37 9.65 -5.71 -7.00
CA ILE A 37 9.78 -4.30 -6.59
C ILE A 37 10.02 -3.35 -7.77
N GLY A 38 10.37 -3.90 -8.95
CA GLY A 38 10.52 -3.12 -10.15
C GLY A 38 10.91 -3.93 -11.36
N ILE A 39 11.03 -3.22 -12.47
CA ILE A 39 11.38 -3.75 -13.78
C ILE A 39 12.41 -2.81 -14.41
N ILE A 40 13.52 -3.37 -14.89
CA ILE A 40 14.51 -2.64 -15.68
C ILE A 40 14.26 -2.92 -17.15
N TYR A 41 14.18 -1.87 -17.94
CA TYR A 41 14.13 -1.90 -19.41
C TYR A 41 15.51 -1.52 -19.94
N PRO A 42 16.35 -2.50 -20.29
CA PRO A 42 17.64 -2.23 -20.89
C PRO A 42 17.45 -1.66 -22.31
N ASP A 43 18.04 -0.51 -22.57
CA ASP A 43 18.19 0.01 -23.93
C ASP A 43 19.52 -0.51 -24.51
N PHE A 44 19.42 -1.32 -25.57
CA PHE A 44 20.58 -1.88 -26.28
C PHE A 44 20.98 -1.03 -27.50
N GLY A 45 20.59 0.25 -27.53
CA GLY A 45 21.10 1.23 -28.50
C GLY A 45 22.63 1.37 -28.49
N ASN A 46 23.19 1.81 -29.62
CA ASN A 46 24.65 1.80 -29.86
C ASN A 46 25.43 2.91 -29.14
N GLU A 47 24.80 3.90 -28.52
CA GLU A 47 25.51 4.99 -27.85
C GLU A 47 24.75 5.39 -26.57
N GLU A 48 25.39 5.17 -25.41
CA GLU A 48 24.89 5.33 -24.04
C GLU A 48 23.73 4.41 -23.61
N ILE A 49 24.03 3.44 -22.75
CA ILE A 49 23.05 2.55 -22.11
C ILE A 49 22.16 3.42 -21.19
N SER A 50 21.04 3.90 -21.71
CA SER A 50 19.99 4.53 -20.90
C SER A 50 19.02 3.44 -20.44
N ALA A 51 19.35 2.76 -19.34
CA ALA A 51 18.41 1.83 -18.72
C ALA A 51 17.26 2.62 -18.07
N MET A 52 16.02 2.26 -18.38
CA MET A 52 14.85 2.81 -17.70
C MET A 52 14.41 1.88 -16.58
N TYR A 53 13.95 2.44 -15.47
CA TYR A 53 13.41 1.70 -14.34
C TYR A 53 11.93 2.03 -14.16
N ALA A 54 11.11 0.99 -14.02
CA ALA A 54 9.73 1.10 -13.58
C ALA A 54 9.57 0.45 -12.21
N SER A 55 8.90 1.14 -11.30
CA SER A 55 8.54 0.56 -10.01
C SER A 55 7.26 -0.24 -10.12
N THR A 56 7.17 -1.35 -9.40
CA THR A 56 5.99 -2.20 -9.37
C THR A 56 5.38 -2.31 -7.98
N ASP A 57 4.10 -2.65 -7.92
CA ASP A 57 3.47 -3.11 -6.69
C ASP A 57 3.84 -4.59 -6.40
N ASN A 58 3.28 -5.11 -5.31
CA ASN A 58 3.48 -6.49 -4.87
C ASN A 58 2.87 -7.56 -5.81
N GLN A 59 2.06 -7.14 -6.79
CA GLN A 59 1.52 -8.00 -7.86
C GLN A 59 2.33 -7.89 -9.15
N GLY A 60 3.36 -7.04 -9.18
CA GLY A 60 4.16 -6.76 -10.38
C GLY A 60 3.52 -5.76 -11.34
N ALA A 61 2.42 -5.10 -10.95
CA ALA A 61 1.81 -4.05 -11.76
C ALA A 61 2.63 -2.76 -11.64
N MET A 62 2.85 -2.06 -12.77
CA MET A 62 3.62 -0.82 -12.78
C MET A 62 2.87 0.30 -12.05
N LEU A 63 3.56 0.93 -11.09
CA LEU A 63 3.04 2.09 -10.35
C LEU A 63 3.19 3.38 -11.15
N PHE A 64 4.33 3.52 -11.83
CA PHE A 64 4.68 4.70 -12.63
C PHE A 64 5.25 4.27 -13.98
N PRO A 65 5.16 5.13 -15.02
CA PRO A 65 5.89 4.93 -16.26
C PRO A 65 7.40 4.73 -16.02
N PRO A 66 8.07 3.90 -16.82
CA PRO A 66 9.52 3.74 -16.75
C PRO A 66 10.24 5.09 -16.90
N THR A 67 11.27 5.32 -16.10
CA THR A 67 12.08 6.53 -16.12
C THR A 67 13.54 6.22 -15.86
N SER A 68 14.45 7.01 -16.43
CA SER A 68 15.88 7.04 -16.06
C SER A 68 16.19 8.15 -15.05
N ASP A 69 15.23 9.04 -14.77
CA ASP A 69 15.34 10.09 -13.77
C ASP A 69 14.86 9.58 -12.40
N PHE A 70 15.82 9.20 -11.56
CA PHE A 70 15.58 8.73 -10.21
C PHE A 70 15.05 9.83 -9.27
N ILE A 71 15.38 11.11 -9.52
CA ILE A 71 14.89 12.22 -8.71
C ILE A 71 13.39 12.42 -8.95
N ASP A 72 12.96 12.36 -10.22
CA ASP A 72 11.53 12.39 -10.54
C ASP A 72 10.78 11.20 -9.92
N LEU A 73 11.38 10.01 -9.94
CA LEU A 73 10.80 8.82 -9.31
C LEU A 73 10.61 8.99 -7.80
N GLU A 74 11.62 9.48 -7.08
CA GLU A 74 11.53 9.75 -5.64
C GLU A 74 10.43 10.77 -5.32
N ASN A 75 10.35 11.85 -6.10
CA ASN A 75 9.31 12.87 -5.94
C ASN A 75 7.90 12.31 -6.18
N ARG A 76 7.73 11.39 -7.14
CA ARG A 76 6.44 10.71 -7.39
C ARG A 76 6.06 9.82 -6.23
N PHE A 77 7.01 9.07 -5.66
CA PHE A 77 6.76 8.26 -4.48
C PHE A 77 6.41 9.09 -3.25
N GLU A 78 7.04 10.25 -3.06
CA GLU A 78 6.69 11.16 -1.97
C GLU A 78 5.23 11.62 -2.07
N ARG A 79 4.79 12.03 -3.27
CA ARG A 79 3.39 12.43 -3.51
C ARG A 79 2.43 11.27 -3.29
N TYR A 80 2.76 10.10 -3.83
CA TYR A 80 1.96 8.89 -3.68
C TYR A 80 1.80 8.47 -2.21
N ALA A 81 2.87 8.58 -1.42
CA ALA A 81 2.82 8.30 0.01
C ALA A 81 1.89 9.27 0.77
N LYS A 82 1.89 10.56 0.39
CA LYS A 82 0.96 11.56 0.96
C LYS A 82 -0.49 11.25 0.62
N GLU A 83 -0.77 10.94 -0.64
CA GLU A 83 -2.13 10.58 -1.09
C GLU A 83 -2.66 9.32 -0.38
N LEU A 84 -1.81 8.30 -0.20
CA LEU A 84 -2.16 7.09 0.55
C LEU A 84 -2.47 7.39 2.01
N ALA A 85 -1.67 8.26 2.66
CA ALA A 85 -1.91 8.65 4.04
C ALA A 85 -3.25 9.39 4.21
N GLU A 86 -3.57 10.30 3.29
CA GLU A 86 -4.86 11.01 3.28
C GLU A 86 -6.04 10.07 3.08
N LYS A 87 -5.92 9.13 2.13
CA LYS A 87 -6.95 8.12 1.88
C LYS A 87 -7.17 7.22 3.08
N SER A 88 -6.09 6.72 3.68
CA SER A 88 -6.16 5.88 4.89
C SER A 88 -6.81 6.62 6.06
N PHE A 89 -6.48 7.90 6.25
CA PHE A 89 -7.09 8.74 7.26
C PHE A 89 -8.61 8.90 7.05
N MET A 90 -9.04 9.14 5.81
CA MET A 90 -10.46 9.27 5.46
C MET A 90 -11.24 7.97 5.67
N GLU A 91 -10.66 6.82 5.32
CA GLU A 91 -11.25 5.51 5.57
C GLU A 91 -11.43 5.25 7.07
N ASP A 92 -10.42 5.59 7.87
CA ASP A 92 -10.47 5.48 9.33
C ASP A 92 -11.53 6.39 9.97
N MET A 93 -11.63 7.63 9.48
CA MET A 93 -12.65 8.57 9.92
C MET A 93 -14.07 8.07 9.60
N ASN A 94 -14.29 7.57 8.38
CA ASN A 94 -15.57 7.00 7.99
C ASN A 94 -15.94 5.78 8.83
N ARG A 95 -14.97 4.90 9.10
CA ARG A 95 -15.17 3.74 9.98
C ARG A 95 -15.60 4.16 11.38
N LYS A 96 -14.92 5.14 11.97
CA LYS A 96 -15.27 5.68 13.30
C LYS A 96 -16.63 6.38 13.30
N ALA A 97 -16.94 7.16 12.26
CA ALA A 97 -18.23 7.83 12.13
C ALA A 97 -19.39 6.81 12.10
N ASN A 98 -19.24 5.73 11.35
CA ASN A 98 -20.22 4.64 11.31
C ASN A 98 -20.37 3.96 12.67
N GLU A 99 -19.28 3.71 13.38
CA GLU A 99 -19.31 3.15 14.72
C GLU A 99 -20.06 4.06 15.71
N PHE A 100 -19.79 5.37 15.68
CA PHE A 100 -20.48 6.33 16.52
C PHE A 100 -21.97 6.45 16.18
N GLY A 101 -22.32 6.43 14.89
CA GLY A 101 -23.72 6.41 14.45
C GLY A 101 -24.46 5.17 14.95
N GLY A 102 -23.85 3.99 14.86
CA GLY A 102 -24.42 2.75 15.41
C GLY A 102 -24.62 2.78 16.93
N ARG A 103 -23.66 3.35 17.66
CA ARG A 103 -23.79 3.55 19.12
C ARG A 103 -24.92 4.52 19.46
N GLU A 104 -25.07 5.62 18.71
CA GLU A 104 -26.13 6.59 18.95
C GLU A 104 -27.52 5.98 18.74
N GLU A 105 -27.71 5.22 17.65
CA GLU A 105 -28.97 4.51 17.39
C GLU A 105 -29.28 3.47 18.47
N SER A 106 -28.27 2.76 18.97
CA SER A 106 -28.42 1.84 20.10
C SER A 106 -28.89 2.56 21.37
N ILE A 107 -28.30 3.73 21.68
CA ILE A 107 -28.70 4.55 22.83
C ILE A 107 -30.13 5.07 22.67
N LYS A 108 -30.52 5.55 21.47
CA LYS A 108 -31.90 5.98 21.19
C LYS A 108 -32.88 4.83 21.37
N GLY A 109 -32.54 3.63 20.90
CA GLY A 109 -33.33 2.41 21.10
C GLY A 109 -33.55 2.10 22.58
N LEU A 110 -32.48 2.13 23.39
CA LEU A 110 -32.55 1.92 24.83
C LEU A 110 -33.42 2.97 25.54
N ARG A 111 -33.30 4.25 25.17
CA ARG A 111 -34.12 5.33 25.74
C ARG A 111 -35.61 5.13 25.44
N ARG A 112 -35.96 4.79 24.19
CA ARG A 112 -37.35 4.49 23.80
C ARG A 112 -37.90 3.27 24.55
N PHE A 113 -37.09 2.22 24.69
CA PHE A 113 -37.47 1.02 25.43
C PHE A 113 -37.76 1.32 26.91
N LYS A 114 -36.88 2.09 27.57
CA LYS A 114 -37.07 2.53 28.96
C LYS A 114 -38.37 3.32 29.13
N LEU A 115 -38.63 4.27 28.25
CA LEU A 115 -39.84 5.11 28.31
C LEU A 115 -41.12 4.27 28.18
N ASN A 116 -41.12 3.30 27.27
CA ASN A 116 -42.26 2.39 27.09
C ASN A 116 -42.51 1.48 28.30
N LEU A 117 -41.46 1.09 29.03
CA LEU A 117 -41.58 0.32 30.28
C LEU A 117 -42.20 1.17 31.39
N GLU A 118 -41.75 2.40 31.56
CA GLU A 118 -42.29 3.33 32.56
C GLU A 118 -43.77 3.63 32.32
N VAL A 119 -44.17 3.87 31.06
CA VAL A 119 -45.58 4.07 30.69
C VAL A 119 -46.45 2.85 31.03
N LYS A 120 -45.98 1.63 30.71
CA LYS A 120 -46.72 0.39 31.02
C LYS A 120 -46.89 0.13 32.52
N LEU A 121 -45.93 0.57 33.33
CA LEU A 121 -45.98 0.43 34.79
C LEU A 121 -46.95 1.44 35.43
N LEU A 122 -47.07 2.64 34.87
CA LEU A 122 -47.99 3.68 35.34
C LEU A 122 -49.45 3.46 34.92
N SER A 123 -49.68 2.66 33.87
CA SER A 123 -51.02 2.32 33.37
C SER A 123 -51.64 1.07 34.01
N ARG A 124 -51.07 0.55 35.10
CA ARG A 124 -51.57 -0.58 35.89
C ARG A 124 -52.03 -0.11 37.26
#